data_AF-A0A453IB23-F1
#
_entry.id   AF-A0A453IB23-F1
#
_cell.length_a   1.000
_cell.length_b   1.000
_cell.length_c   1.000
_cell.angle_alpha   90.00
_cell.angle_beta   90.00
_cell.angle_gamma   90.00
#
_symmetry.space_group_name_H-M   'P 1'
#
loop_
_entity.id
_entity.type
_entity.pdbx_description
1 polymer ?
#
loop_
_entity_poly.entity_id
_entity_poly.type
_entity_poly.pdbx_seq_one_letter_code
_entity_poly.pdbx_strand_id
1 'polypeptide(L)'
;MLDGVFSFVLYDTRNKTYMAARDAVGVNPLYFGRGSDGSVWIASEMKALHEDCPKFELFPPGNLYSSAAGGFRRWYNPQWFAEHVPATAYQPLVLREAFEKAVIKRLMTDVPFGVLLSGGLDSSLVASVTKRHLIETEAAKKFGTELHSFVVGLEGSPDLKAAREVADYLGTIHHEFHFTVQDGIDAIEEVIYHNETYDVTTIRASTPMFLMARKIKALGVKMVLSGEGSDELLGGYLYFHYAPNKEEFHKETCRKVKALHQYDCLRANKATSAWGLEVRYDADLGRIEKWVLRKAFDDEKEPYLPRHILYRQKEQFSDGVGYNWIDGLKAFTEQQVTDEMMKNAAEEYPYNTPINKEAYYYRMIFERLYPQESARETVPWGPSIACSTPAAIE
;
A
#
# COMPACT_ATOMS: atom_id res chain seq x y z
N MET A 1 -22.35 -2.39 -11.39
CA MET A 1 -20.89 -2.47 -11.13
C MET A 1 -20.70 -2.24 -9.64
N LEU A 2 -19.85 -3.02 -8.97
CA LEU A 2 -19.57 -2.83 -7.54
C LEU A 2 -18.55 -1.70 -7.39
N ASP A 3 -18.89 -0.62 -6.68
CA ASP A 3 -17.97 0.46 -6.31
C ASP A 3 -17.46 0.22 -4.89
N GLY A 4 -16.31 -0.43 -4.77
CA GLY A 4 -15.71 -0.77 -3.49
C GLY A 4 -14.50 -1.67 -3.63
N VAL A 5 -13.93 -2.01 -2.47
CA VAL A 5 -12.79 -2.93 -2.33
C VAL A 5 -13.32 -4.28 -1.88
N PHE A 6 -12.91 -5.35 -2.55
CA PHE A 6 -13.46 -6.68 -2.29
C PHE A 6 -12.57 -7.79 -2.86
N SER A 7 -12.57 -8.89 -2.13
CA SER A 7 -12.25 -10.21 -2.65
C SER A 7 -13.34 -11.15 -2.12
N PHE A 8 -14.00 -11.90 -3.00
CA PHE A 8 -15.07 -12.80 -2.59
C PHE A 8 -15.10 -14.08 -3.41
N VAL A 9 -15.69 -15.11 -2.81
CA VAL A 9 -16.09 -16.36 -3.46
C VAL A 9 -17.58 -16.55 -3.22
N LEU A 10 -18.34 -16.82 -4.27
CA LEU A 10 -19.77 -17.09 -4.23
C LEU A 10 -20.01 -18.48 -4.78
N TYR A 11 -20.65 -19.35 -3.99
CA TYR A 11 -21.07 -20.69 -4.42
C TYR A 11 -22.57 -20.73 -4.65
N ASP A 12 -22.97 -21.07 -5.87
CA ASP A 12 -24.36 -21.33 -6.24
C ASP A 12 -24.69 -22.80 -6.00
N THR A 13 -25.44 -23.06 -4.94
CA THR A 13 -25.86 -24.41 -4.53
C THR A 13 -26.86 -25.05 -5.49
N ARG A 14 -27.53 -24.27 -6.35
CA ARG A 14 -28.51 -24.76 -7.33
C ARG A 14 -27.81 -25.36 -8.55
N ASN A 15 -26.85 -24.61 -9.10
CA ASN A 15 -26.09 -25.03 -10.28
C ASN A 15 -24.81 -25.79 -9.94
N LYS A 16 -24.43 -25.88 -8.66
CA LYS A 16 -23.17 -26.47 -8.17
C LYS A 16 -21.93 -25.80 -8.76
N THR A 17 -22.03 -24.51 -9.04
CA THR A 17 -20.96 -23.69 -9.60
C THR A 17 -20.54 -22.63 -8.59
N TYR A 18 -19.27 -22.28 -8.55
CA TYR A 18 -18.77 -21.09 -7.86
C TYR A 18 -18.23 -20.04 -8.83
N MET A 19 -18.18 -18.81 -8.36
CA MET A 19 -17.43 -17.71 -8.93
C MET A 19 -16.59 -17.02 -7.86
N ALA A 20 -15.48 -16.44 -8.26
CA ALA A 20 -14.69 -15.57 -7.39
C ALA A 20 -14.39 -14.26 -8.12
N ALA A 21 -14.21 -13.17 -7.39
CA ALA A 21 -13.82 -11.90 -7.98
C ALA A 21 -12.94 -11.10 -7.04
N ARG A 22 -12.06 -10.31 -7.64
CA ARG A 22 -11.18 -9.36 -6.97
C ARG A 22 -11.47 -7.96 -7.51
N ASP A 23 -11.38 -6.96 -6.64
CA ASP A 23 -11.64 -5.57 -6.96
C ASP A 23 -10.74 -5.02 -8.08
N ALA A 24 -11.10 -3.83 -8.57
CA ALA A 24 -10.57 -3.20 -9.78
C ALA A 24 -9.03 -3.15 -9.87
N VAL A 25 -8.36 -2.88 -8.75
CA VAL A 25 -6.91 -2.64 -8.70
C VAL A 25 -6.18 -3.60 -7.76
N GLY A 26 -6.91 -4.50 -7.08
CA GLY A 26 -6.35 -5.54 -6.23
C GLY A 26 -6.07 -5.08 -4.80
N VAL A 27 -6.90 -4.17 -4.29
CA VAL A 27 -6.87 -3.65 -2.92
C VAL A 27 -6.82 -4.77 -1.90
N ASN A 28 -7.81 -5.66 -2.00
CA ASN A 28 -7.87 -6.82 -1.15
C ASN A 28 -7.07 -7.93 -1.82
N PRO A 29 -6.20 -8.63 -1.07
CA PRO A 29 -5.46 -9.74 -1.61
C PRO A 29 -6.40 -10.93 -1.85
N LEU A 30 -6.07 -11.70 -2.86
CA LEU A 30 -6.72 -12.95 -3.20
C LEU A 30 -5.74 -13.78 -4.02
N TYR A 31 -5.63 -15.05 -3.68
CA TYR A 31 -4.81 -16.05 -4.34
C TYR A 31 -5.71 -17.14 -4.92
N PHE A 32 -5.27 -17.74 -6.00
CA PHE A 32 -5.94 -18.85 -6.68
C PHE A 32 -4.97 -20.00 -6.81
N GLY A 33 -5.38 -21.20 -6.41
CA GLY A 33 -4.55 -22.38 -6.43
C GLY A 33 -5.29 -23.62 -6.88
N ARG A 34 -4.52 -24.65 -7.24
CA ARG A 34 -5.02 -25.97 -7.60
C ARG A 34 -4.35 -27.03 -6.73
N GLY A 35 -5.16 -27.81 -6.03
CA GLY A 35 -4.71 -28.96 -5.25
C GLY A 35 -4.25 -30.10 -6.17
N SER A 36 -3.43 -31.01 -5.61
CA SER A 36 -2.94 -32.20 -6.32
C SER A 36 -4.08 -33.14 -6.78
N ASP A 37 -5.23 -33.08 -6.10
CA ASP A 37 -6.46 -33.82 -6.41
C ASP A 37 -7.35 -33.12 -7.46
N GLY A 38 -6.91 -31.97 -7.98
CA GLY A 38 -7.65 -31.15 -8.94
C GLY A 38 -8.66 -30.18 -8.31
N SER A 39 -8.74 -30.12 -6.97
CA SER A 39 -9.56 -29.14 -6.26
C SER A 39 -9.07 -27.71 -6.50
N VAL A 40 -9.97 -26.73 -6.39
CA VAL A 40 -9.64 -25.29 -6.52
C VAL A 40 -9.64 -24.65 -5.15
N TRP A 41 -8.55 -23.94 -4.86
CA TRP A 41 -8.34 -23.26 -3.59
C TRP A 41 -8.28 -21.75 -3.83
N ILE A 42 -8.98 -20.99 -3.00
CA ILE A 42 -9.01 -19.54 -3.07
C ILE A 42 -8.90 -19.00 -1.66
N ALA A 43 -7.89 -18.19 -1.39
CA ALA A 43 -7.63 -17.63 -0.08
C ALA A 43 -7.17 -16.18 -0.18
N SER A 44 -7.41 -15.39 0.86
CA SER A 44 -6.94 -14.00 0.92
C SER A 44 -5.41 -13.92 0.94
N GLU A 45 -4.75 -14.91 1.51
CA GLU A 45 -3.31 -14.93 1.79
C GLU A 45 -2.71 -16.27 1.37
N MET A 46 -1.49 -16.27 0.83
CA MET A 46 -0.85 -17.49 0.33
C MET A 46 -0.45 -18.45 1.45
N LYS A 47 -0.27 -17.93 2.68
CA LYS A 47 -0.01 -18.72 3.89
C LYS A 47 -1.11 -19.75 4.20
N ALA A 48 -2.33 -19.55 3.67
CA ALA A 48 -3.42 -20.52 3.78
C ALA A 48 -3.41 -21.57 2.66
N LEU A 49 -2.55 -21.41 1.65
CA LEU A 49 -2.46 -22.30 0.49
C LEU A 49 -1.19 -23.13 0.49
N HIS A 50 -0.07 -22.58 0.97
CA HIS A 50 1.24 -23.16 0.67
C HIS A 50 1.31 -24.64 1.07
N GLU A 51 0.95 -25.06 2.27
CA GLU A 51 1.16 -26.46 2.71
C GLU A 51 0.53 -27.54 1.79
N ASP A 52 -0.68 -27.33 1.28
CA ASP A 52 -1.47 -28.35 0.56
C ASP A 52 -1.70 -28.05 -0.93
N CYS A 53 -1.31 -26.86 -1.41
CA CYS A 53 -1.53 -26.42 -2.77
C CYS A 53 -0.21 -26.30 -3.54
N PRO A 54 0.16 -27.31 -4.36
CA PRO A 54 1.46 -27.32 -5.03
C PRO A 54 1.62 -26.20 -6.06
N LYS A 55 0.51 -25.64 -6.56
CA LYS A 55 0.50 -24.55 -7.54
C LYS A 55 -0.53 -23.50 -7.18
N PHE A 56 -0.08 -22.28 -6.91
CA PHE A 56 -0.94 -21.12 -6.71
C PHE A 56 -0.34 -19.87 -7.34
N GLU A 57 -1.20 -18.89 -7.59
CA GLU A 57 -0.86 -17.62 -8.19
C GLU A 57 -1.69 -16.50 -7.55
N LEU A 58 -1.28 -15.25 -7.78
CA LEU A 58 -2.10 -14.11 -7.42
C LEU A 58 -3.38 -14.12 -8.27
N PHE A 59 -4.54 -14.02 -7.62
CA PHE A 59 -5.79 -13.81 -8.33
C PHE A 59 -5.74 -12.42 -9.00
N PRO A 60 -5.90 -12.31 -10.33
CA PRO A 60 -5.63 -11.07 -11.04
C PRO A 60 -6.63 -9.95 -10.66
N PRO A 61 -6.17 -8.71 -10.42
CA PRO A 61 -7.06 -7.57 -10.18
C PRO A 61 -8.05 -7.31 -11.31
N GLY A 62 -9.25 -6.85 -10.97
CA GLY A 62 -10.30 -6.50 -11.94
C GLY A 62 -10.81 -7.69 -12.74
N ASN A 63 -10.60 -8.92 -12.24
CA ASN A 63 -11.05 -10.15 -12.87
C ASN A 63 -12.07 -10.89 -12.00
N LEU A 64 -12.82 -11.76 -12.66
CA LEU A 64 -13.63 -12.80 -12.05
C LEU A 64 -13.16 -14.16 -12.57
N TYR A 65 -13.28 -15.19 -11.75
CA TYR A 65 -13.14 -16.59 -12.13
C TYR A 65 -14.54 -17.24 -12.09
N SER A 66 -14.88 -18.04 -13.09
CA SER A 66 -16.13 -18.81 -13.10
C SER A 66 -15.84 -20.29 -13.33
N SER A 67 -16.31 -21.13 -12.42
CA SER A 67 -16.25 -22.59 -12.60
C SER A 67 -17.12 -23.09 -13.77
N ALA A 68 -18.23 -22.40 -14.06
CA ALA A 68 -19.10 -22.72 -15.19
C ALA A 68 -18.44 -22.42 -16.55
N ALA A 69 -17.72 -21.30 -16.64
CA ALA A 69 -16.98 -20.92 -17.85
C ALA A 69 -15.55 -21.50 -17.90
N GLY A 70 -15.06 -22.06 -16.80
CA GLY A 70 -13.75 -22.70 -16.69
C GLY A 70 -12.55 -21.75 -16.72
N GLY A 71 -12.70 -20.46 -16.41
CA GLY A 71 -11.59 -19.51 -16.53
C GLY A 71 -11.82 -18.12 -15.99
N PHE A 72 -10.77 -17.29 -16.15
CA PHE A 72 -10.76 -15.88 -15.77
C PHE A 72 -11.38 -15.00 -16.86
N ARG A 73 -12.06 -13.95 -16.43
CA ARG A 73 -12.57 -12.88 -17.28
C ARG A 73 -12.37 -11.53 -16.61
N ARG A 74 -11.76 -10.60 -17.33
CA ARG A 74 -11.62 -9.22 -16.86
C ARG A 74 -12.96 -8.49 -16.90
N TRP A 75 -13.37 -7.89 -15.79
CA TRP A 75 -14.61 -7.10 -15.67
C TRP A 75 -14.35 -5.59 -15.59
N TYR A 76 -13.12 -5.18 -15.21
CA TYR A 76 -12.75 -3.77 -15.09
C TYR A 76 -11.82 -3.32 -16.22
N ASN A 77 -12.35 -2.51 -17.14
CA ASN A 77 -11.64 -2.03 -18.34
C ASN A 77 -11.87 -0.52 -18.54
N PRO A 78 -11.35 0.34 -17.64
CA PRO A 78 -11.47 1.79 -17.80
C PRO A 78 -10.60 2.28 -18.97
N GLN A 79 -10.89 3.48 -19.49
CA GLN A 79 -10.15 4.04 -20.64
C GLN A 79 -8.64 4.15 -20.39
N TRP A 80 -8.23 4.53 -19.18
CA TRP A 80 -6.82 4.62 -18.80
C TRP A 80 -6.10 3.27 -18.84
N PHE A 81 -6.82 2.14 -18.75
CA PHE A 81 -6.19 0.82 -18.80
C PHE A 81 -5.56 0.53 -20.16
N ALA A 82 -6.09 1.14 -21.21
CA ALA A 82 -5.54 1.11 -22.56
C ALA A 82 -4.38 2.10 -22.76
N GLU A 83 -3.94 2.80 -21.71
CA GLU A 83 -2.77 3.72 -21.71
C GLU A 83 -2.88 4.87 -22.72
N HIS A 84 -4.11 5.24 -23.09
CA HIS A 84 -4.36 6.39 -23.95
C HIS A 84 -4.30 7.66 -23.12
N VAL A 85 -3.36 8.56 -23.47
CA VAL A 85 -3.22 9.86 -22.81
C VAL A 85 -4.55 10.63 -22.88
N PRO A 86 -5.15 11.02 -21.73
CA PRO A 86 -6.40 11.76 -21.73
C PRO A 86 -6.24 13.12 -22.42
N ALA A 87 -7.24 13.51 -23.23
CA ALA A 87 -7.31 14.84 -23.85
C ALA A 87 -8.13 15.85 -23.04
N THR A 88 -8.80 15.40 -21.96
CA THR A 88 -9.66 16.25 -21.13
C THR A 88 -8.83 17.33 -20.43
N ALA A 89 -9.30 18.58 -20.51
CA ALA A 89 -8.66 19.70 -19.83
C ALA A 89 -8.77 19.56 -18.30
N TYR A 90 -7.70 19.94 -17.60
CA TYR A 90 -7.66 19.92 -16.13
C TYR A 90 -8.67 20.90 -15.51
N GLN A 91 -9.49 20.40 -14.59
CA GLN A 91 -10.44 21.17 -13.80
C GLN A 91 -10.22 20.92 -12.29
N PRO A 92 -9.62 21.87 -11.54
CA PRO A 92 -9.27 21.70 -10.12
C PRO A 92 -10.43 21.29 -9.22
N LEU A 93 -11.60 21.89 -9.42
CA LEU A 93 -12.76 21.61 -8.57
C LEU A 93 -13.36 20.23 -8.84
N VAL A 94 -13.34 19.76 -10.09
CA VAL A 94 -13.76 18.39 -10.42
C VAL A 94 -12.89 17.38 -9.69
N LEU A 95 -11.58 17.65 -9.62
CA LEU A 95 -10.63 16.81 -8.89
C LEU A 95 -10.87 16.83 -7.38
N ARG A 96 -11.00 18.03 -6.79
CA ARG A 96 -11.31 18.22 -5.37
C ARG A 96 -12.58 17.45 -4.99
N GLU A 97 -13.66 17.65 -5.74
CA GLU A 97 -14.93 16.99 -5.47
C GLU A 97 -14.86 15.47 -5.61
N ALA A 98 -14.10 14.96 -6.58
CA ALA A 98 -13.91 13.52 -6.77
C ALA A 98 -13.19 12.91 -5.56
N PHE A 99 -12.11 13.55 -5.11
CA PHE A 99 -11.36 13.16 -3.90
C PHE A 99 -12.24 13.23 -2.66
N GLU A 100 -12.98 14.33 -2.46
CA GLU A 100 -13.89 14.45 -1.31
C GLU A 100 -14.94 13.36 -1.30
N LYS A 101 -15.61 13.11 -2.45
CA LYS A 101 -16.59 12.03 -2.58
C LYS A 101 -15.95 10.66 -2.30
N ALA A 102 -14.71 10.45 -2.72
CA ALA A 102 -13.95 9.22 -2.50
C ALA A 102 -13.59 9.00 -1.02
N VAL A 103 -13.26 10.05 -0.26
CA VAL A 103 -13.05 9.97 1.20
C VAL A 103 -14.39 9.78 1.92
N ILE A 104 -15.40 10.60 1.61
CA ILE A 104 -16.72 10.57 2.27
C ILE A 104 -17.37 9.20 2.13
N LYS A 105 -17.35 8.58 0.93
CA LYS A 105 -17.93 7.23 0.74
C LYS A 105 -17.23 6.18 1.61
N ARG A 106 -15.96 6.39 1.97
CA ARG A 106 -15.16 5.53 2.84
C ARG A 106 -15.28 5.87 4.32
N LEU A 107 -16.14 6.81 4.70
CA LEU A 107 -16.55 7.02 6.09
C LEU A 107 -17.71 6.10 6.51
N MET A 108 -18.19 5.24 5.61
CA MET A 108 -19.19 4.21 5.92
C MET A 108 -18.60 3.16 6.87
N THR A 109 -18.85 3.32 8.18
CA THR A 109 -18.42 2.41 9.24
C THR A 109 -19.33 2.52 10.47
N ASP A 110 -19.48 1.43 11.21
CA ASP A 110 -20.20 1.34 12.48
C ASP A 110 -19.28 0.99 13.66
N VAL A 111 -17.97 1.03 13.44
CA VAL A 111 -16.91 0.75 14.44
C VAL A 111 -15.94 1.94 14.58
N PRO A 112 -15.18 2.03 15.69
CA PRO A 112 -14.17 3.07 15.87
C PRO A 112 -13.14 3.07 14.74
N PHE A 113 -12.86 4.25 14.21
CA PHE A 113 -11.92 4.45 13.11
C PHE A 113 -11.01 5.67 13.34
N GLY A 114 -9.94 5.78 12.54
CA GLY A 114 -9.09 6.97 12.53
C GLY A 114 -8.39 7.17 11.19
N VAL A 115 -7.34 7.98 11.18
CA VAL A 115 -6.53 8.28 9.98
C VAL A 115 -5.05 8.01 10.26
N LEU A 116 -4.34 7.47 9.27
CA LEU A 116 -2.88 7.46 9.26
C LEU A 116 -2.41 8.84 8.77
N LEU A 117 -1.53 9.49 9.53
CA LEU A 117 -1.11 10.86 9.28
C LEU A 117 0.42 10.95 9.35
N SER A 118 1.09 11.05 8.19
CA SER A 118 2.55 11.22 8.11
C SER A 118 2.99 12.68 7.99
N GLY A 119 2.05 13.61 7.88
CA GLY A 119 2.33 15.01 7.54
C GLY A 119 2.78 15.23 6.08
N GLY A 120 2.75 14.18 5.25
CA GLY A 120 2.84 14.29 3.80
C GLY A 120 1.53 14.80 3.18
N LEU A 121 1.57 15.27 1.93
CA LEU A 121 0.40 15.84 1.25
C LEU A 121 -0.84 14.94 1.32
N ASP A 122 -0.67 13.66 1.01
CA ASP A 122 -1.79 12.75 0.74
C ASP A 122 -2.55 12.40 2.02
N SER A 123 -1.83 11.90 3.03
CA SER A 123 -2.39 11.55 4.34
C SER A 123 -3.00 12.78 5.03
N SER A 124 -2.40 13.97 4.83
CA SER A 124 -2.90 15.23 5.37
C SER A 124 -4.22 15.66 4.71
N LEU A 125 -4.35 15.52 3.38
CA LEU A 125 -5.61 15.83 2.68
C LEU A 125 -6.72 14.85 3.07
N VAL A 126 -6.42 13.55 3.16
CA VAL A 126 -7.37 12.54 3.67
C VAL A 126 -7.83 12.90 5.08
N ALA A 127 -6.91 13.25 5.98
CA ALA A 127 -7.24 13.65 7.35
C ALA A 127 -8.09 14.93 7.39
N SER A 128 -7.77 15.93 6.56
CA SER A 128 -8.50 17.19 6.48
C SER A 128 -9.95 16.99 6.02
N VAL A 129 -10.16 16.28 4.91
CA VAL A 129 -11.50 15.95 4.42
C VAL A 129 -12.25 15.10 5.44
N THR A 130 -11.60 14.11 6.04
CA THR A 130 -12.21 13.29 7.09
C THR A 130 -12.69 14.14 8.27
N LYS A 131 -11.87 15.08 8.77
CA LYS A 131 -12.25 15.95 9.89
C LYS A 131 -13.45 16.83 9.54
N ARG A 132 -13.53 17.35 8.31
CA ARG A 132 -14.65 18.19 7.84
C ARG A 132 -15.97 17.42 7.78
N HIS A 133 -15.94 16.14 7.41
CA HIS A 133 -17.16 15.34 7.20
C HIS A 133 -17.47 14.33 8.32
N LEU A 134 -16.58 14.16 9.31
CA LEU A 134 -16.74 13.19 10.41
C LEU A 134 -18.07 13.35 11.15
N ILE A 135 -18.50 14.59 11.41
CA ILE A 135 -19.70 14.91 12.20
C ILE A 135 -20.97 14.27 11.59
N GLU A 136 -21.01 14.06 10.28
CA GLU A 136 -22.16 13.52 9.56
C GLU A 136 -22.27 11.99 9.63
N THR A 137 -21.25 11.31 10.19
CA THR A 137 -21.13 9.84 10.16
C THR A 137 -21.87 9.16 11.31
N GLU A 138 -22.35 7.93 11.08
CA GLU A 138 -22.93 7.08 12.14
C GLU A 138 -21.91 6.73 13.23
N ALA A 139 -20.64 6.58 12.86
CA ALA A 139 -19.57 6.37 13.82
C ALA A 139 -19.40 7.56 14.76
N ALA A 140 -19.48 8.80 14.27
CA ALA A 140 -19.39 9.98 15.12
C ALA A 140 -20.53 10.08 16.13
N LYS A 141 -21.75 9.68 15.73
CA LYS A 141 -22.91 9.60 16.64
C LYS A 141 -22.71 8.58 17.77
N LYS A 142 -21.99 7.49 17.52
CA LYS A 142 -21.78 6.39 18.47
C LYS A 142 -20.52 6.54 19.34
N PHE A 143 -19.44 7.07 18.76
CA PHE A 143 -18.11 7.07 19.37
C PHE A 143 -17.52 8.47 19.60
N GLY A 144 -18.24 9.53 19.22
CA GLY A 144 -17.82 10.92 19.38
C GLY A 144 -17.32 11.55 18.08
N THR A 145 -17.24 12.88 18.06
CA THR A 145 -16.88 13.68 16.87
C THR A 145 -15.38 14.00 16.79
N GLU A 146 -14.57 13.41 17.66
CA GLU A 146 -13.13 13.62 17.64
C GLU A 146 -12.42 12.62 16.73
N LEU A 147 -11.60 13.15 15.81
CA LEU A 147 -10.84 12.33 14.89
C LEU A 147 -9.52 11.92 15.53
N HIS A 148 -9.26 10.62 15.61
CA HIS A 148 -7.97 10.09 16.02
C HIS A 148 -7.03 9.99 14.80
N SER A 149 -5.81 10.53 14.94
CA SER A 149 -4.76 10.45 13.91
C SER A 149 -3.53 9.73 14.45
N PHE A 150 -2.88 8.91 13.61
CA PHE A 150 -1.79 8.04 14.02
C PHE A 150 -0.57 8.23 13.14
N VAL A 151 0.60 8.32 13.77
CA VAL A 151 1.90 8.37 13.11
C VAL A 151 2.86 7.41 13.80
N VAL A 152 3.83 6.89 13.04
CA VAL A 152 4.91 6.06 13.56
C VAL A 152 6.24 6.55 13.02
N GLY A 153 7.28 6.51 13.85
CA GLY A 153 8.63 6.92 13.46
C GLY A 153 9.64 6.62 14.55
N LEU A 154 10.92 6.69 14.19
CA LEU A 154 12.00 6.80 15.16
C LEU A 154 11.90 8.17 15.85
N GLU A 155 12.42 8.27 17.07
CA GLU A 155 12.46 9.53 17.82
C GLU A 155 13.14 10.63 17.01
N GLY A 156 12.48 11.80 16.93
CA GLY A 156 12.97 12.96 16.18
C GLY A 156 12.83 12.85 14.65
N SER A 157 12.13 11.84 14.12
CA SER A 157 11.97 11.69 12.68
C SER A 157 11.13 12.81 12.03
N PRO A 158 11.41 13.16 10.76
CA PRO A 158 10.70 14.22 10.05
C PRO A 158 9.18 14.03 9.98
N ASP A 159 8.72 12.78 9.81
CA ASP A 159 7.28 12.48 9.72
C ASP A 159 6.55 12.76 11.03
N LEU A 160 7.15 12.48 12.20
CA LEU A 160 6.54 12.81 13.49
C LEU A 160 6.31 14.32 13.62
N LYS A 161 7.32 15.11 13.27
CA LYS A 161 7.23 16.58 13.34
C LYS A 161 6.16 17.13 12.39
N ALA A 162 6.13 16.67 11.14
CA ALA A 162 5.16 17.12 10.17
C ALA A 162 3.73 16.66 10.50
N ALA A 163 3.57 15.42 10.98
CA ALA A 163 2.29 14.89 11.42
C ALA A 163 1.73 15.69 12.60
N ARG A 164 2.57 16.04 13.59
CA ARG A 164 2.20 16.89 14.73
C ARG A 164 1.64 18.23 14.26
N GLU A 165 2.34 18.89 13.34
CA GLU A 165 1.90 20.18 12.81
C GLU A 165 0.53 20.10 12.12
N VAL A 166 0.30 19.07 11.31
CA VAL A 166 -1.00 18.85 10.66
C VAL A 166 -2.08 18.50 11.68
N ALA A 167 -1.75 17.67 12.67
CA ALA A 167 -2.66 17.29 13.73
C ALA A 167 -3.12 18.49 14.57
N ASP A 168 -2.21 19.39 14.90
CA ASP A 168 -2.48 20.62 15.66
C ASP A 168 -3.37 21.56 14.83
N TYR A 169 -3.08 21.70 13.52
CA TYR A 169 -3.91 22.49 12.61
C TYR A 169 -5.34 21.94 12.48
N LEU A 170 -5.49 20.62 12.38
CA LEU A 170 -6.79 19.96 12.20
C LEU A 170 -7.55 19.72 13.52
N GLY A 171 -6.91 19.89 14.68
CA GLY A 171 -7.48 19.57 15.98
C GLY A 171 -7.86 18.09 16.09
N THR A 172 -6.91 17.20 15.79
CA THR A 172 -7.09 15.74 15.94
C THR A 172 -6.54 15.24 17.27
N ILE A 173 -7.11 14.16 17.80
CA ILE A 173 -6.49 13.42 18.92
C ILE A 173 -5.32 12.63 18.34
N HIS A 174 -4.13 13.21 18.42
CA HIS A 174 -2.95 12.70 17.71
C HIS A 174 -2.08 11.78 18.56
N HIS A 175 -1.86 10.58 18.05
CA HIS A 175 -1.07 9.52 18.66
C HIS A 175 0.26 9.37 17.92
N GLU A 176 1.34 9.73 18.59
CA GLU A 176 2.71 9.49 18.11
C GLU A 176 3.25 8.18 18.67
N PHE A 177 3.53 7.24 17.79
CA PHE A 177 4.14 5.98 18.17
C PHE A 177 5.61 5.96 17.81
N HIS A 178 6.43 5.79 18.84
CA HIS A 178 7.85 5.56 18.68
C HIS A 178 8.14 4.07 18.55
N PHE A 179 9.13 3.73 17.73
CA PHE A 179 9.77 2.42 17.70
C PHE A 179 11.28 2.62 17.68
N THR A 180 12.02 1.60 18.11
CA THR A 180 13.48 1.54 17.99
C THR A 180 13.88 0.72 16.77
N VAL A 181 15.12 0.89 16.31
CA VAL A 181 15.67 0.01 15.25
C VAL A 181 15.56 -1.47 15.65
N GLN A 182 15.78 -1.78 16.93
CA GLN A 182 15.66 -3.16 17.43
C GLN A 182 14.23 -3.68 17.36
N ASP A 183 13.22 -2.88 17.74
CA ASP A 183 11.80 -3.26 17.58
C ASP A 183 11.48 -3.60 16.13
N GLY A 184 12.07 -2.86 15.19
CA GLY A 184 11.92 -3.11 13.77
C GLY A 184 12.62 -4.40 13.31
N ILE A 185 13.85 -4.63 13.75
CA ILE A 185 14.62 -5.85 13.43
C ILE A 185 13.91 -7.10 13.95
N ASP A 186 13.46 -7.07 15.20
CA ASP A 186 12.76 -8.19 15.84
C ASP A 186 11.44 -8.54 15.13
N ALA A 187 10.82 -7.57 14.46
CA ALA A 187 9.58 -7.75 13.72
C ALA A 187 9.76 -8.23 12.28
N ILE A 188 10.97 -8.27 11.71
CA ILE A 188 11.19 -8.55 10.28
C ILE A 188 10.57 -9.89 9.86
N GLU A 189 10.77 -10.94 10.66
CA GLU A 189 10.25 -12.27 10.32
C GLU A 189 8.72 -12.30 10.30
N GLU A 190 8.06 -11.71 11.29
CA GLU A 190 6.60 -11.58 11.32
C GLU A 190 6.10 -10.73 10.13
N VAL A 191 6.81 -9.65 9.79
CA VAL A 191 6.48 -8.81 8.64
C VAL A 191 6.57 -9.60 7.34
N ILE A 192 7.64 -10.38 7.13
CA ILE A 192 7.78 -11.23 5.94
C ILE A 192 6.69 -12.31 5.91
N TYR A 193 6.41 -12.93 7.04
CA TYR A 193 5.31 -13.89 7.18
C TYR A 193 3.97 -13.26 6.78
N HIS A 194 3.63 -12.10 7.32
CA HIS A 194 2.35 -11.45 7.02
C HIS A 194 2.27 -10.91 5.60
N ASN A 195 3.29 -10.21 5.13
CA ASN A 195 3.30 -9.59 3.80
C ASN A 195 3.48 -10.61 2.67
N GLU A 196 4.11 -11.76 2.94
CA GLU A 196 4.35 -12.82 1.97
C GLU A 196 5.22 -12.34 0.80
N THR A 197 6.30 -11.63 1.12
CA THR A 197 7.23 -11.06 0.12
C THR A 197 8.65 -10.99 0.66
N TYR A 198 9.63 -10.96 -0.25
CA TYR A 198 11.05 -10.68 0.02
C TYR A 198 11.51 -9.36 -0.63
N ASP A 199 10.59 -8.54 -1.15
CA ASP A 199 10.94 -7.23 -1.71
C ASP A 199 11.43 -6.27 -0.61
N VAL A 200 12.65 -5.75 -0.79
CA VAL A 200 13.36 -4.92 0.20
C VAL A 200 12.58 -3.65 0.53
N THR A 201 12.10 -2.93 -0.48
CA THR A 201 11.37 -1.67 -0.28
C THR A 201 10.07 -1.91 0.49
N THR A 202 9.35 -2.97 0.11
CA THR A 202 8.10 -3.36 0.75
C THR A 202 8.34 -3.71 2.21
N ILE A 203 9.33 -4.54 2.54
CA ILE A 203 9.62 -4.93 3.93
C ILE A 203 10.02 -3.71 4.77
N ARG A 204 10.94 -2.87 4.27
CA ARG A 204 11.36 -1.64 4.96
C ARG A 204 10.20 -0.74 5.34
N ALA A 205 9.27 -0.51 4.41
CA ALA A 205 8.10 0.34 4.64
C ALA A 205 6.99 -0.36 5.45
N SER A 206 6.90 -1.69 5.37
CA SER A 206 5.87 -2.46 6.07
C SER A 206 6.15 -2.60 7.55
N THR A 207 7.43 -2.68 7.96
CA THR A 207 7.77 -2.88 9.38
C THR A 207 7.24 -1.78 10.30
N PRO A 208 7.45 -0.46 10.03
CA PRO A 208 6.83 0.58 10.85
C PRO A 208 5.30 0.54 10.81
N MET A 209 4.72 0.26 9.64
CA MET A 209 3.26 0.15 9.47
C MET A 209 2.65 -1.00 10.28
N PHE A 210 3.33 -2.15 10.32
CA PHE A 210 2.97 -3.32 11.11
C PHE A 210 3.00 -2.99 12.61
N LEU A 211 4.09 -2.36 13.08
CA LEU A 211 4.23 -1.95 14.48
C LEU A 211 3.17 -0.90 14.88
N MET A 212 2.86 0.03 13.97
CA MET A 212 1.80 1.02 14.15
C MET A 212 0.42 0.36 14.24
N ALA A 213 0.09 -0.55 13.31
CA ALA A 213 -1.17 -1.26 13.28
C ALA A 213 -1.43 -2.02 14.59
N ARG A 214 -0.40 -2.66 15.15
CA ARG A 214 -0.44 -3.31 16.47
C ARG A 214 -0.89 -2.35 17.57
N LYS A 215 -0.32 -1.15 17.62
CA LYS A 215 -0.66 -0.13 18.63
C LYS A 215 -2.05 0.47 18.41
N ILE A 216 -2.42 0.74 17.17
CA ILE A 216 -3.77 1.22 16.80
C ILE A 216 -4.84 0.22 17.26
N LYS A 217 -4.60 -1.07 17.01
CA LYS A 217 -5.52 -2.12 17.43
C LYS A 217 -5.69 -2.19 18.94
N ALA A 218 -4.59 -2.03 19.69
CA ALA A 218 -4.62 -2.01 21.16
C ALA A 218 -5.46 -0.85 21.72
N LEU A 219 -5.65 0.23 20.96
CA LEU A 219 -6.55 1.34 21.29
C LEU A 219 -8.03 1.08 20.92
N GLY A 220 -8.35 -0.10 20.37
CA GLY A 220 -9.70 -0.49 19.99
C GLY A 220 -10.17 0.02 18.62
N VAL A 221 -9.30 0.71 17.87
CA VAL A 221 -9.57 1.17 16.50
C VAL A 221 -9.56 -0.02 15.54
N LYS A 222 -10.55 -0.07 14.64
CA LYS A 222 -10.75 -1.21 13.73
C LYS A 222 -10.60 -0.85 12.25
N MET A 223 -10.64 0.44 11.91
CA MET A 223 -10.47 0.92 10.55
C MET A 223 -9.62 2.20 10.53
N VAL A 224 -8.75 2.35 9.54
CA VAL A 224 -8.03 3.59 9.27
C VAL A 224 -8.10 3.98 7.80
N LEU A 225 -8.16 5.28 7.55
CA LEU A 225 -7.95 5.85 6.22
C LEU A 225 -6.46 6.19 6.04
N SER A 226 -5.95 5.99 4.82
CA SER A 226 -4.57 6.26 4.42
C SER A 226 -4.53 6.96 3.06
N GLY A 227 -3.40 7.60 2.74
CA GLY A 227 -3.15 8.28 1.46
C GLY A 227 -2.41 7.45 0.40
N GLU A 228 -2.39 6.11 0.55
CA GLU A 228 -1.72 5.19 -0.39
C GLU A 228 -2.33 5.25 -1.80
N GLY A 229 -1.53 4.96 -2.83
CA GLY A 229 -2.00 4.97 -4.23
C GLY A 229 -1.97 6.34 -4.90
N SER A 230 -1.85 7.42 -4.11
CA SER A 230 -1.69 8.76 -4.65
C SER A 230 -0.43 8.85 -5.51
N ASP A 231 0.75 8.48 -5.05
CA ASP A 231 1.98 8.66 -5.83
C ASP A 231 1.93 8.00 -7.22
N GLU A 232 1.34 6.82 -7.31
CA GLU A 232 1.22 6.02 -8.51
C GLU A 232 0.26 6.60 -9.54
N LEU A 233 -0.86 7.15 -9.09
CA LEU A 233 -1.79 7.80 -10.01
C LEU A 233 -1.23 9.16 -10.48
N LEU A 234 -0.32 9.78 -9.72
CA LEU A 234 0.02 11.21 -9.84
C LEU A 234 1.34 11.53 -10.50
N GLY A 235 2.18 10.52 -10.60
CA GLY A 235 3.60 10.76 -10.68
C GLY A 235 4.14 11.51 -9.47
N GLY A 236 3.83 11.02 -8.26
CA GLY A 236 4.24 11.61 -6.99
C GLY A 236 5.68 11.27 -6.57
N TYR A 237 6.24 10.19 -7.08
CA TYR A 237 7.63 9.84 -6.80
C TYR A 237 8.60 10.78 -7.54
N LEU A 238 9.73 11.09 -6.90
CA LEU A 238 10.71 12.04 -7.43
C LEU A 238 11.24 11.67 -8.82
N TYR A 239 11.30 10.39 -9.19
CA TYR A 239 11.80 9.99 -10.51
C TYR A 239 10.87 10.42 -11.66
N PHE A 240 9.60 10.73 -11.40
CA PHE A 240 8.70 11.27 -12.41
C PHE A 240 9.13 12.65 -12.92
N HIS A 241 10.01 13.36 -12.20
CA HIS A 241 10.66 14.58 -12.71
C HIS A 241 11.53 14.32 -13.95
N TYR A 242 12.01 13.08 -14.13
CA TYR A 242 12.82 12.67 -15.28
C TYR A 242 11.99 12.03 -16.40
N ALA A 243 10.65 12.07 -16.32
CA ALA A 243 9.79 11.53 -17.36
C ALA A 243 10.08 12.24 -18.71
N PRO A 244 10.43 11.51 -19.80
CA PRO A 244 10.85 12.13 -21.05
C PRO A 244 9.77 12.99 -21.72
N ASN A 245 8.51 12.58 -21.58
CA ASN A 245 7.34 13.25 -22.15
C ASN A 245 6.05 12.80 -21.40
N LYS A 246 4.92 13.39 -21.77
CA LYS A 246 3.62 13.10 -21.13
C LYS A 246 3.11 11.68 -21.42
N GLU A 247 3.49 11.09 -22.55
CA GLU A 247 3.12 9.73 -22.94
C GLU A 247 3.80 8.71 -22.02
N GLU A 248 5.11 8.84 -21.83
CA GLU A 248 5.88 7.96 -20.92
C GLU A 248 5.48 8.17 -19.45
N PHE A 249 5.21 9.41 -19.04
CA PHE A 249 4.61 9.69 -17.73
C PHE A 249 3.29 8.95 -17.54
N HIS A 250 2.38 9.01 -18.52
CA HIS A 250 1.07 8.36 -18.42
C HIS A 250 1.18 6.82 -18.45
N LYS A 251 2.03 6.26 -19.32
CA LYS A 251 2.29 4.82 -19.33
C LYS A 251 2.84 4.33 -17.99
N GLU A 252 3.76 5.09 -17.39
CA GLU A 252 4.36 4.72 -16.11
C GLU A 252 3.35 4.81 -14.95
N THR A 253 2.52 5.86 -14.89
CA THR A 253 1.41 5.91 -13.91
C THR A 253 0.43 4.75 -14.11
N CYS A 254 0.06 4.41 -15.35
CA CYS A 254 -0.78 3.24 -15.64
C CYS A 254 -0.13 1.92 -15.22
N ARG A 255 1.17 1.74 -15.49
CA ARG A 255 1.94 0.55 -15.09
C ARG A 255 1.99 0.42 -13.57
N LYS A 256 2.25 1.52 -12.85
CA LYS A 256 2.25 1.57 -11.38
C LYS A 256 0.88 1.22 -10.81
N VAL A 257 -0.21 1.82 -11.33
CA VAL A 257 -1.58 1.48 -10.89
C VAL A 257 -1.92 0.01 -11.17
N LYS A 258 -1.48 -0.55 -12.30
CA LYS A 258 -1.64 -1.97 -12.63
C LYS A 258 -0.86 -2.88 -11.67
N ALA A 259 0.27 -2.43 -11.13
CA ALA A 259 1.16 -3.20 -10.26
C ALA A 259 0.95 -2.94 -8.75
N LEU A 260 0.13 -1.97 -8.36
CA LEU A 260 -0.10 -1.57 -6.96
C LEU A 260 -0.41 -2.77 -6.04
N HIS A 261 -1.17 -3.75 -6.56
CA HIS A 261 -1.55 -4.97 -5.86
C HIS A 261 -0.37 -5.87 -5.42
N GLN A 262 0.83 -5.65 -5.96
CA GLN A 262 2.05 -6.41 -5.65
C GLN A 262 2.99 -5.63 -4.71
N TYR A 263 2.72 -4.33 -4.49
CA TYR A 263 3.57 -3.42 -3.71
C TYR A 263 2.75 -2.72 -2.61
N ASP A 264 2.32 -1.47 -2.84
CA ASP A 264 1.71 -0.60 -1.83
C ASP A 264 0.37 -1.11 -1.30
N CYS A 265 -0.50 -1.67 -2.15
CA CYS A 265 -1.72 -2.34 -1.67
C CYS A 265 -1.39 -3.57 -0.82
N LEU A 266 -0.39 -4.36 -1.24
CA LEU A 266 0.03 -5.57 -0.53
C LEU A 266 0.55 -5.21 0.86
N ARG A 267 1.45 -4.23 0.96
CA ARG A 267 1.94 -3.69 2.23
C ARG A 267 0.80 -3.15 3.07
N ALA A 268 0.03 -2.21 2.53
CA ALA A 268 -0.96 -1.49 3.30
C ALA A 268 -2.02 -2.45 3.85
N ASN A 269 -2.50 -3.38 3.03
CA ASN A 269 -3.50 -4.35 3.42
C ASN A 269 -2.95 -5.39 4.41
N LYS A 270 -1.84 -6.07 4.08
CA LYS A 270 -1.36 -7.21 4.89
C LYS A 270 -0.73 -6.78 6.21
N ALA A 271 0.03 -5.68 6.23
CA ALA A 271 0.64 -5.17 7.46
C ALA A 271 -0.42 -4.73 8.49
N THR A 272 -1.55 -4.17 8.02
CA THR A 272 -2.66 -3.77 8.90
C THR A 272 -3.58 -4.94 9.25
N SER A 273 -3.87 -5.83 8.30
CA SER A 273 -4.70 -7.02 8.51
C SER A 273 -4.08 -8.02 9.48
N ALA A 274 -2.75 -8.05 9.61
CA ALA A 274 -2.04 -8.80 10.64
C ALA A 274 -2.54 -8.50 12.07
N TRP A 275 -3.07 -7.29 12.28
CA TRP A 275 -3.63 -6.85 13.55
C TRP A 275 -5.14 -6.57 13.46
N GLY A 276 -5.83 -7.12 12.45
CA GLY A 276 -7.26 -6.95 12.26
C GLY A 276 -7.69 -5.48 12.15
N LEU A 277 -6.88 -4.69 11.43
CA LEU A 277 -7.11 -3.29 11.11
C LEU A 277 -7.37 -3.18 9.60
N GLU A 278 -8.52 -2.61 9.21
CA GLU A 278 -8.84 -2.35 7.80
C GLU A 278 -8.23 -1.02 7.34
N VAL A 279 -7.57 -1.00 6.19
CA VAL A 279 -7.05 0.23 5.55
C VAL A 279 -7.86 0.60 4.31
N ARG A 280 -8.10 1.91 4.10
CA ARG A 280 -8.81 2.47 2.92
C ARG A 280 -7.99 3.60 2.29
N TYR A 281 -8.03 3.79 0.97
CA TYR A 281 -7.12 4.71 0.24
C TYR A 281 -7.72 5.48 -0.96
N ASP A 282 -6.98 6.48 -1.48
CA ASP A 282 -7.38 7.44 -2.54
C ASP A 282 -6.20 8.05 -3.35
N ALA A 283 -6.42 8.59 -4.56
CA ALA A 283 -5.35 9.07 -5.47
C ALA A 283 -5.81 10.15 -6.51
N ASP A 284 -5.01 11.21 -6.86
CA ASP A 284 -5.07 12.12 -8.11
C ASP A 284 -4.04 13.35 -8.39
N LEU A 285 -3.57 13.73 -9.65
CA LEU A 285 -2.25 14.23 -10.34
C LEU A 285 -1.34 15.57 -10.11
N GLY A 286 -0.25 15.91 -10.93
CA GLY A 286 1.02 16.79 -10.74
C GLY A 286 1.46 18.27 -11.29
N ARG A 287 2.79 18.64 -11.08
CA ARG A 287 3.76 19.85 -11.28
C ARG A 287 4.23 20.84 -10.12
N ILE A 288 5.38 20.78 -9.40
CA ILE A 288 5.72 19.99 -8.19
C ILE A 288 5.01 18.65 -8.17
N GLU A 289 5.66 17.57 -7.78
CA GLU A 289 4.98 16.28 -7.71
C GLU A 289 3.62 16.48 -7.02
N LYS A 290 2.55 15.98 -7.65
CA LYS A 290 1.17 16.18 -7.19
C LYS A 290 0.57 17.60 -7.29
N TRP A 291 1.10 18.55 -8.06
CA TRP A 291 0.50 19.90 -8.18
C TRP A 291 -0.93 20.00 -8.67
N VAL A 292 -1.42 19.09 -9.53
CA VAL A 292 -2.85 19.08 -9.87
C VAL A 292 -3.65 18.92 -8.57
N LEU A 293 -3.25 18.00 -7.69
CA LEU A 293 -3.84 17.82 -6.35
C LEU A 293 -3.67 19.05 -5.47
N ARG A 294 -2.43 19.54 -5.34
CA ARG A 294 -2.12 20.69 -4.49
C ARG A 294 -2.94 21.90 -4.91
N LYS A 295 -3.02 22.17 -6.22
CA LYS A 295 -3.81 23.26 -6.80
C LYS A 295 -5.31 23.02 -6.64
N ALA A 296 -5.77 21.77 -6.71
CA ALA A 296 -7.15 21.43 -6.41
C ALA A 296 -7.52 21.78 -4.97
N PHE A 297 -6.62 21.66 -4.00
CA PHE A 297 -6.87 21.96 -2.58
C PHE A 297 -6.31 23.31 -2.08
N ASP A 298 -5.76 24.14 -2.98
CA ASP A 298 -5.26 25.49 -2.70
C ASP A 298 -6.44 26.47 -2.60
N ASP A 299 -7.10 26.47 -1.45
CA ASP A 299 -8.22 27.34 -1.11
C ASP A 299 -7.80 28.40 -0.10
N GLU A 300 -7.75 29.67 -0.51
CA GLU A 300 -7.36 30.78 0.36
C GLU A 300 -8.46 31.15 1.38
N LYS A 301 -9.72 30.81 1.10
CA LYS A 301 -10.86 31.16 1.98
C LYS A 301 -11.10 30.08 3.02
N GLU A 302 -11.08 28.82 2.60
CA GLU A 302 -11.31 27.67 3.46
C GLU A 302 -10.17 26.65 3.30
N PRO A 303 -8.95 26.98 3.78
CA PRO A 303 -7.78 26.14 3.59
C PRO A 303 -7.96 24.74 4.19
N TYR A 304 -7.59 23.72 3.43
CA TYR A 304 -7.59 22.33 3.90
C TYR A 304 -6.37 22.03 4.76
N LEU A 305 -5.25 22.69 4.49
CA LEU A 305 -3.95 22.49 5.12
C LEU A 305 -3.18 23.82 5.23
N PRO A 306 -2.19 23.92 6.14
CA PRO A 306 -1.22 24.99 6.09
C PRO A 306 -0.51 25.02 4.74
N ARG A 307 -0.27 26.22 4.19
CA ARG A 307 0.28 26.38 2.83
C ARG A 307 1.63 25.67 2.65
N HIS A 308 2.50 25.69 3.64
CA HIS A 308 3.80 25.02 3.55
C HIS A 308 3.70 23.49 3.63
N ILE A 309 2.66 22.92 4.25
CA ILE A 309 2.35 21.49 4.17
C ILE A 309 1.78 21.14 2.80
N LEU A 310 0.82 21.94 2.31
CA LEU A 310 0.20 21.76 1.00
C LEU A 310 1.23 21.78 -0.14
N TYR A 311 2.35 22.49 0.03
CA TYR A 311 3.45 22.58 -0.94
C TYR A 311 4.76 21.92 -0.44
N ARG A 312 4.72 21.10 0.62
CA ARG A 312 5.87 20.31 1.10
C ARG A 312 6.28 19.28 0.05
N GLN A 313 7.57 19.18 -0.26
CA GLN A 313 8.11 18.17 -1.16
C GLN A 313 7.89 16.76 -0.59
N LYS A 314 7.68 15.78 -1.47
CA LYS A 314 7.54 14.36 -1.09
C LYS A 314 8.75 13.86 -0.32
N GLU A 315 8.49 13.26 0.84
CA GLU A 315 9.40 12.36 1.56
C GLU A 315 8.90 10.93 1.45
N GLN A 316 9.80 9.98 1.17
CA GLN A 316 9.44 8.56 1.11
C GLN A 316 9.15 8.03 2.52
N PHE A 317 8.19 7.12 2.67
CA PHE A 317 7.80 6.63 3.99
C PHE A 317 8.96 6.00 4.77
N SER A 318 9.81 5.21 4.09
CA SER A 318 10.98 4.58 4.73
C SER A 318 12.06 5.55 5.19
N ASP A 319 12.13 6.74 4.57
CA ASP A 319 13.09 7.78 4.93
C ASP A 319 12.49 8.72 6.00
N GLY A 320 11.20 9.04 5.85
CA GLY A 320 10.43 9.90 6.74
C GLY A 320 10.28 9.33 8.15
N VAL A 321 10.24 8.00 8.31
CA VAL A 321 10.27 7.33 9.62
C VAL A 321 11.61 7.46 10.35
N GLY A 322 12.66 7.92 9.67
CA GLY A 322 13.97 8.23 10.25
C GLY A 322 15.12 7.48 9.57
N TYR A 323 16.15 8.22 9.14
CA TYR A 323 17.31 7.69 8.40
C TYR A 323 18.03 6.52 9.08
N ASN A 324 18.08 6.50 10.42
CA ASN A 324 18.69 5.42 11.19
C ASN A 324 17.98 4.07 11.02
N TRP A 325 16.76 4.03 10.50
CA TRP A 325 16.03 2.78 10.27
C TRP A 325 16.71 1.94 9.16
N ILE A 326 16.89 2.53 7.98
CA ILE A 326 17.51 1.86 6.84
C ILE A 326 18.97 1.53 7.12
N ASP A 327 19.70 2.46 7.74
CA ASP A 327 21.12 2.24 8.07
C ASP A 327 21.28 1.15 9.14
N GLY A 328 20.37 1.10 10.12
CA GLY A 328 20.31 0.03 11.12
C GLY A 328 20.03 -1.34 10.50
N LEU A 329 19.09 -1.42 9.55
CA LEU A 329 18.79 -2.64 8.80
C LEU A 329 20.00 -3.13 7.99
N LYS A 330 20.65 -2.23 7.26
CA LYS A 330 21.87 -2.57 6.50
C LYS A 330 22.97 -3.08 7.43
N ALA A 331 23.24 -2.36 8.53
CA ALA A 331 24.28 -2.75 9.48
C ALA A 331 24.00 -4.10 10.14
N PHE A 332 22.73 -4.39 10.46
CA PHE A 332 22.32 -5.69 10.98
C PHE A 332 22.51 -6.80 9.94
N THR A 333 21.97 -6.63 8.72
CA THR A 333 22.03 -7.67 7.68
C THR A 333 23.45 -7.92 7.15
N GLU A 334 24.33 -6.92 7.21
CA GLU A 334 25.77 -7.07 6.95
C GLU A 334 26.42 -8.10 7.88
N GLN A 335 25.94 -8.22 9.12
CA GLN A 335 26.42 -9.20 10.10
C GLN A 335 25.78 -10.57 9.94
N GLN A 336 24.60 -10.65 9.31
CA GLN A 336 23.85 -11.90 9.13
C GLN A 336 24.22 -12.65 7.83
N VAL A 337 24.67 -11.92 6.80
CA VAL A 337 24.99 -12.49 5.49
C VAL A 337 26.46 -12.27 5.18
N THR A 338 27.19 -13.37 4.99
CA THR A 338 28.62 -13.32 4.66
C THR A 338 28.85 -13.02 3.18
N ASP A 339 30.05 -12.56 2.82
CA ASP A 339 30.44 -12.36 1.42
C ASP A 339 30.41 -13.69 0.63
N GLU A 340 30.70 -14.81 1.31
CA GLU A 340 30.66 -16.14 0.69
C GLU A 340 29.23 -16.56 0.34
N MET A 341 28.25 -16.28 1.21
CA MET A 341 26.83 -16.46 0.91
C MET A 341 26.41 -15.63 -0.32
N MET A 342 26.89 -14.38 -0.41
CA MET A 342 26.59 -13.52 -1.56
C MET A 342 27.23 -14.02 -2.87
N LYS A 343 28.44 -14.58 -2.83
CA LYS A 343 29.06 -15.19 -4.03
C LYS A 343 28.22 -16.35 -4.57
N ASN A 344 27.64 -17.14 -3.67
CA ASN A 344 26.84 -18.31 -4.03
C ASN A 344 25.34 -17.98 -4.22
N ALA A 345 24.96 -16.70 -4.13
CA ALA A 345 23.55 -16.29 -4.17
C ALA A 345 22.81 -16.73 -5.44
N ALA A 346 23.47 -16.72 -6.60
CA ALA A 346 22.89 -17.13 -7.87
C ALA A 346 22.67 -18.65 -7.95
N GLU A 347 23.48 -19.43 -7.25
CA GLU A 347 23.35 -20.88 -7.16
C GLU A 347 22.26 -21.27 -6.16
N GLU A 348 22.24 -20.63 -5.00
CA GLU A 348 21.25 -20.89 -3.93
C GLU A 348 19.85 -20.37 -4.31
N TYR A 349 19.78 -19.16 -4.88
CA TYR A 349 18.54 -18.49 -5.24
C TYR A 349 18.55 -18.07 -6.72
N PRO A 350 18.40 -19.02 -7.67
CA PRO A 350 18.48 -18.74 -9.10
C PRO A 350 17.29 -17.93 -9.61
N TYR A 351 16.12 -18.07 -9.00
CA TYR A 351 14.96 -17.23 -9.26
C TYR A 351 15.06 -15.96 -8.41
N ASN A 352 15.04 -14.78 -9.02
CA ASN A 352 15.09 -13.49 -8.34
C ASN A 352 16.30 -13.38 -7.38
N THR A 353 17.50 -13.61 -7.92
CA THR A 353 18.75 -13.67 -7.16
C THR A 353 18.99 -12.39 -6.34
N PRO A 354 19.15 -12.48 -5.01
CA PRO A 354 19.34 -11.30 -4.18
C PRO A 354 20.63 -10.55 -4.56
N ILE A 355 20.51 -9.25 -4.78
CA ILE A 355 21.58 -8.38 -5.29
C ILE A 355 22.42 -7.72 -4.19
N ASN A 356 22.01 -7.86 -2.93
CA ASN A 356 22.71 -7.36 -1.75
C ASN A 356 22.36 -8.20 -0.51
N LYS A 357 23.11 -8.01 0.57
CA LYS A 357 22.98 -8.78 1.82
C LYS A 357 21.62 -8.63 2.50
N GLU A 358 21.01 -7.46 2.40
CA GLU A 358 19.66 -7.23 2.95
C GLU A 358 18.59 -8.03 2.18
N ALA A 359 18.62 -7.98 0.85
CA ALA A 359 17.76 -8.80 0.00
C ALA A 359 17.98 -10.30 0.24
N TYR A 360 19.24 -10.72 0.44
CA TYR A 360 19.58 -12.11 0.76
C TYR A 360 18.98 -12.52 2.10
N TYR A 361 19.12 -11.69 3.13
CA TYR A 361 18.57 -11.97 4.46
C TYR A 361 17.04 -12.13 4.42
N TYR A 362 16.34 -11.23 3.73
CA TYR A 362 14.89 -11.34 3.56
C TYR A 362 14.49 -12.57 2.75
N ARG A 363 15.25 -12.87 1.68
CA ARG A 363 15.01 -14.06 0.86
C ARG A 363 15.18 -15.35 1.67
N MET A 364 16.20 -15.42 2.52
CA MET A 364 16.45 -16.57 3.40
C MET A 364 15.28 -16.81 4.36
N ILE A 365 14.75 -15.75 4.98
CA ILE A 365 13.57 -15.86 5.86
C ILE A 365 12.35 -16.30 5.04
N PHE A 366 12.13 -15.69 3.88
CA PHE A 366 11.00 -16.02 3.00
C PHE A 366 11.03 -17.49 2.57
N GLU A 367 12.16 -18.02 2.12
CA GLU A 367 12.29 -19.42 1.68
C GLU A 367 12.06 -20.40 2.83
N ARG A 368 12.44 -20.03 4.06
CA ARG A 368 12.14 -20.84 5.24
C ARG A 368 10.63 -20.90 5.53
N LEU A 369 9.92 -19.79 5.36
CA LEU A 369 8.47 -19.71 5.60
C LEU A 369 7.66 -20.27 4.44
N TYR A 370 8.13 -20.05 3.20
CA TYR A 370 7.42 -20.30 1.95
C TYR A 370 8.34 -20.94 0.90
N PRO A 371 8.80 -22.21 1.10
CA PRO A 371 9.84 -22.86 0.28
C PRO A 371 9.42 -23.17 -1.17
N GLN A 372 8.17 -22.87 -1.52
CA GLN A 372 7.55 -23.34 -2.75
C GLN A 372 7.88 -22.44 -3.93
N GLU A 373 7.97 -23.05 -5.11
CA GLU A 373 8.21 -22.33 -6.36
C GLU A 373 7.10 -21.31 -6.62
N SER A 374 5.83 -21.71 -6.48
CA SER A 374 4.68 -20.82 -6.63
C SER A 374 4.71 -19.62 -5.68
N ALA A 375 5.21 -19.78 -4.45
CA ALA A 375 5.36 -18.65 -3.53
C ALA A 375 6.33 -17.60 -4.09
N ARG A 376 7.49 -18.04 -4.59
CA ARG A 376 8.50 -17.17 -5.20
C ARG A 376 7.94 -16.42 -6.40
N GLU A 377 7.18 -17.10 -7.25
CA GLU A 377 6.56 -16.53 -8.45
C GLU A 377 5.53 -15.44 -8.15
N THR A 378 4.97 -15.41 -6.93
CA THR A 378 4.05 -14.34 -6.52
C THR A 378 4.74 -13.03 -6.15
N VAL A 379 6.05 -13.07 -5.89
CA VAL A 379 6.83 -11.89 -5.51
C VAL A 379 7.42 -11.27 -6.78
N PRO A 380 7.04 -10.02 -7.12
CA PRO A 380 7.55 -9.37 -8.32
C PRO A 380 9.06 -9.12 -8.19
N TRP A 381 9.74 -9.12 -9.32
CA TRP A 381 11.18 -8.87 -9.39
C TRP A 381 11.55 -8.02 -10.58
N GLY A 382 12.64 -7.29 -10.40
CA GLY A 382 13.12 -6.28 -11.32
C GLY A 382 13.43 -5.00 -10.57
N PRO A 383 13.82 -3.94 -11.28
CA PRO A 383 14.04 -2.64 -10.69
C PRO A 383 12.75 -2.20 -9.99
N SER A 384 12.74 -2.24 -8.65
CA SER A 384 11.71 -1.59 -7.85
C SER A 384 11.82 -0.09 -8.10
N ILE A 385 11.05 0.43 -9.06
CA ILE A 385 11.00 1.88 -9.35
C ILE A 385 10.28 2.64 -8.21
N ALA A 386 10.15 2.05 -7.01
CA ALA A 386 9.81 2.78 -5.79
C ALA A 386 11.06 3.36 -5.12
N CYS A 387 12.27 2.95 -5.53
CA CYS A 387 13.53 3.50 -5.05
C CYS A 387 14.51 3.58 -6.22
N SER A 388 14.93 4.79 -6.59
CA SER A 388 16.26 5.06 -7.19
C SER A 388 16.83 3.91 -8.04
N THR A 389 16.08 3.52 -9.07
CA THR A 389 16.59 2.54 -10.03
C THR A 389 17.68 3.21 -10.85
N PRO A 390 18.73 2.50 -11.26
CA PRO A 390 19.71 3.01 -12.23
C PRO A 390 19.02 3.57 -13.50
N ALA A 391 17.87 3.02 -13.89
CA ALA A 391 17.01 3.51 -14.97
C ALA A 391 16.38 4.90 -14.75
N ALA A 392 16.45 5.46 -13.54
CA ALA A 392 16.04 6.84 -13.26
C ALA A 392 17.22 7.82 -13.26
N ILE A 393 18.45 7.32 -13.44
CA ILE A 393 19.71 8.07 -13.37
C ILE A 393 20.48 8.04 -14.71
N GLU A 394 20.11 7.16 -15.64
CA GLU A 394 20.48 7.25 -17.07
C GLU A 394 19.50 8.14 -17.85
#